data_AF-A0A2W5YN29-F1
#
_entry.id   AF-A0A2W5YN29-F1
#
_cell.length_a   1.000
_cell.length_b   1.000
_cell.length_c   1.000
_cell.angle_alpha   90.00
_cell.angle_beta   90.00
_cell.angle_gamma   90.00
#
_symmetry.space_group_name_H-M   'P 1'
#
loop_
_entity.id
_entity.type
_entity.pdbx_description
1 polymer ?
#
loop_
_entity_poly.entity_id
_entity_poly.type
_entity_poly.pdbx_seq_one_letter_code
_entity_poly.pdbx_strand_id
1 'polypeptide(L)'
;MADETRSLWEIYDSEIEPWRRGRRILLAIGAFVFLLQGLSVMAEMVLGRLEVLVVLGILIVVFWLQFYFVWIGVHWLRWVWGGWNLLSGFALLIWALRDQSVVESLLGVMNILVGAGLCSPSVYLFAKHQKETIRWKESVIVAAVSFVSLVTVAGAGLGAWALREQYRRDARAFADDAGEHIYREHDEQWTLAHVSQRSLQQNGPERVRYFLEAAKQRIGRVQQIRHADGIALVHLSFPFALETDAETIAYAETERGAVQLCFVLLNSHREWQIDRMWWNYLPASAKQETRAP
;
A
#
# COMPACT_ATOMS: atom_id res chain seq x y z
N MET A 1 -6.08 -64.89 -22.81
CA MET A 1 -5.50 -63.83 -21.96
C MET A 1 -6.14 -62.55 -22.43
N ALA A 2 -7.19 -62.11 -21.72
CA ALA A 2 -7.81 -60.83 -22.01
C ALA A 2 -6.90 -59.77 -21.40
N ASP A 3 -6.31 -58.93 -22.24
CA ASP A 3 -5.73 -57.66 -21.79
C ASP A 3 -6.87 -56.87 -21.13
N GLU A 4 -6.88 -56.86 -19.80
CA GLU A 4 -7.64 -55.88 -19.03
C GLU A 4 -7.14 -54.51 -19.48
N THR A 5 -7.92 -53.89 -20.36
CA THR A 5 -7.75 -52.53 -20.82
C THR A 5 -8.09 -51.63 -19.64
N ARG A 6 -7.17 -51.54 -18.67
CA ARG A 6 -7.21 -50.54 -17.61
C ARG A 6 -7.36 -49.19 -18.27
N SER A 7 -8.30 -48.40 -17.79
CA SER A 7 -8.50 -47.06 -18.31
C SER A 7 -7.21 -46.26 -18.15
N LEU A 8 -6.92 -45.34 -19.08
CA LEU A 8 -5.75 -44.44 -18.96
C LEU A 8 -5.70 -43.73 -17.60
N TRP A 9 -6.87 -43.50 -16.99
CA TRP A 9 -7.01 -42.97 -15.64
C TRP A 9 -6.48 -43.92 -14.57
N GLU A 10 -6.81 -45.22 -14.60
CA GLU A 10 -6.31 -46.23 -13.65
C GLU A 10 -4.80 -46.48 -13.78
N ILE A 11 -4.27 -46.43 -15.01
CA ILE A 11 -2.83 -46.54 -15.25
C ILE A 11 -2.12 -45.31 -14.65
N TYR A 12 -2.65 -44.11 -14.89
CA TYR A 12 -2.11 -42.87 -14.34
C TYR A 12 -2.33 -42.73 -12.82
N ASP A 13 -3.33 -43.40 -12.22
CA ASP A 13 -3.56 -43.44 -10.77
C ASP A 13 -2.56 -44.34 -10.03
N SER A 14 -1.96 -45.31 -10.73
CA SER A 14 -1.15 -46.36 -10.12
C SER A 14 0.31 -45.98 -9.82
N GLU A 15 0.90 -45.01 -10.55
CA GLU A 15 2.35 -44.74 -10.44
C GLU A 15 2.73 -43.74 -9.34
N ILE A 16 1.81 -42.86 -8.93
CA ILE A 16 2.05 -41.90 -7.83
C ILE A 16 0.78 -41.76 -7.03
N GLU A 17 0.85 -42.13 -5.74
CA GLU A 17 -0.29 -42.02 -4.84
C GLU A 17 -0.94 -40.62 -4.97
N PRO A 18 -2.24 -40.52 -5.27
CA PRO A 18 -2.90 -39.26 -5.66
C PRO A 18 -2.71 -38.11 -4.67
N TRP A 19 -2.55 -38.44 -3.39
CA TRP A 19 -2.26 -37.48 -2.32
C TRP A 19 -0.89 -36.80 -2.49
N ARG A 20 0.13 -37.47 -3.06
CA ARG A 20 1.44 -36.85 -3.35
C ARG A 20 1.37 -35.83 -4.48
N ARG A 21 0.45 -36.01 -5.44
CA ARG A 21 0.16 -35.00 -6.48
C ARG A 21 -0.52 -33.78 -5.85
N GLY A 22 -1.54 -34.00 -5.01
CA GLY A 22 -2.20 -32.93 -4.26
C GLY A 22 -1.22 -32.10 -3.42
N ARG A 23 -0.31 -32.76 -2.71
CA ARG A 23 0.78 -32.10 -1.95
C ARG A 23 1.65 -31.21 -2.84
N ARG A 24 2.09 -31.71 -4.00
CA ARG A 24 2.93 -30.95 -4.95
C ARG A 24 2.19 -29.74 -5.52
N ILE A 25 0.91 -29.87 -5.84
CA ILE A 25 0.07 -28.76 -6.30
C ILE A 25 -0.01 -27.67 -5.23
N LEU A 26 -0.30 -28.05 -3.97
CA LEU A 26 -0.34 -27.08 -2.88
C LEU A 26 1.01 -26.41 -2.65
N LEU A 27 2.13 -27.16 -2.66
CA LEU A 27 3.46 -26.59 -2.53
C LEU A 27 3.78 -25.60 -3.67
N ALA A 28 3.40 -25.91 -4.91
CA ALA A 28 3.58 -25.02 -6.05
C ALA A 28 2.77 -23.73 -5.89
N ILE A 29 1.50 -23.83 -5.48
CA ILE A 29 0.64 -22.67 -5.18
C ILE A 29 1.25 -21.83 -4.05
N GLY A 30 1.65 -22.47 -2.96
CA GLY A 30 2.24 -21.79 -1.80
C GLY A 30 3.54 -21.07 -2.16
N ALA A 31 4.45 -21.72 -2.90
CA ALA A 31 5.69 -21.11 -3.34
C ALA A 31 5.45 -19.93 -4.30
N PHE A 32 4.54 -20.09 -5.26
CA PHE A 32 4.17 -19.02 -6.18
C PHE A 32 3.60 -17.80 -5.44
N VAL A 33 2.64 -18.01 -4.54
CA VAL A 33 2.04 -16.92 -3.77
C VAL A 33 3.04 -16.29 -2.82
N PHE A 34 3.93 -17.07 -2.19
CA PHE A 34 5.00 -16.53 -1.35
C PHE A 34 5.91 -15.57 -2.14
N LEU A 35 6.34 -15.96 -3.35
CA LEU A 35 7.14 -15.11 -4.21
C LEU A 35 6.39 -13.84 -4.62
N LEU A 36 5.12 -13.96 -4.99
CA LEU A 36 4.28 -12.81 -5.35
C LEU A 36 4.12 -11.84 -4.18
N GLN A 37 3.81 -12.35 -2.98
CA GLN A 37 3.70 -11.54 -1.76
C GLN A 37 5.02 -10.84 -1.43
N GLY A 38 6.16 -11.54 -1.55
CA GLY A 38 7.48 -10.95 -1.35
C GLY A 38 7.75 -9.79 -2.32
N LEU A 39 7.44 -9.96 -3.61
CA LEU A 39 7.57 -8.90 -4.61
C LEU A 39 6.63 -7.72 -4.33
N SER A 40 5.38 -7.98 -3.94
CA SER A 40 4.43 -6.93 -3.57
C SER A 40 4.88 -6.14 -2.34
N VAL A 41 5.36 -6.82 -1.29
CA VAL A 41 5.90 -6.15 -0.10
C VAL A 41 7.10 -5.27 -0.49
N MET A 42 8.02 -5.79 -1.30
CA MET A 42 9.17 -5.01 -1.78
C MET A 42 8.73 -3.78 -2.59
N ALA A 43 7.76 -3.93 -3.49
CA ALA A 43 7.25 -2.82 -4.30
C ALA A 43 6.60 -1.73 -3.43
N GLU A 44 5.73 -2.11 -2.50
CA GLU A 44 5.04 -1.15 -1.63
C GLU A 44 5.99 -0.49 -0.60
N MET A 45 7.04 -1.20 -0.17
CA MET A 45 8.13 -0.62 0.63
C MET A 45 8.89 0.45 -0.15
N VAL A 46 9.23 0.20 -1.41
CA VAL A 46 9.90 1.17 -2.28
C VAL A 46 9.00 2.38 -2.57
N LEU A 47 7.69 2.17 -2.69
CA LEU A 47 6.72 3.24 -2.91
C LEU A 47 6.35 4.03 -1.64
N GLY A 48 6.83 3.63 -0.46
CA GLY A 48 6.52 4.31 0.80
C GLY A 48 5.04 4.21 1.22
N ARG A 49 4.31 3.22 0.72
CA ARG A 49 2.87 3.07 0.99
C ARG A 49 2.63 2.20 2.21
N LEU A 50 2.98 2.73 3.39
CA LEU A 50 2.86 2.00 4.67
C LEU A 50 1.44 1.44 4.92
N GLU A 51 0.39 2.18 4.54
CA GLU A 51 -0.99 1.69 4.71
C GLU A 51 -1.26 0.44 3.88
N VAL A 52 -0.79 0.44 2.63
CA VAL A 52 -0.92 -0.71 1.74
C VAL A 52 -0.11 -1.87 2.28
N LEU A 53 1.09 -1.63 2.84
CA LEU A 53 1.89 -2.66 3.49
C LEU A 53 1.21 -3.29 4.70
N VAL A 54 0.54 -2.50 5.54
CA VAL A 54 -0.21 -3.00 6.70
C VAL A 54 -1.37 -3.87 6.23
N VAL A 55 -2.17 -3.38 5.28
CA VAL A 55 -3.29 -4.14 4.70
C VAL A 55 -2.78 -5.43 4.05
N LEU A 56 -1.69 -5.35 3.29
CA LEU A 56 -1.04 -6.48 2.66
C LEU A 56 -0.54 -7.49 3.70
N GLY A 57 0.06 -7.03 4.80
CA GLY A 57 0.50 -7.87 5.90
C GLY A 57 -0.65 -8.66 6.53
N ILE A 58 -1.80 -8.00 6.76
CA ILE A 58 -3.02 -8.66 7.25
C ILE A 58 -3.49 -9.72 6.25
N LEU A 59 -3.58 -9.36 4.96
CA LEU A 59 -3.99 -10.28 3.90
C LEU A 59 -3.04 -11.48 3.75
N ILE A 60 -1.73 -11.28 3.91
CA ILE A 60 -0.71 -12.34 3.90
C ILE A 60 -0.98 -13.32 5.05
N VAL A 61 -1.16 -12.83 6.28
CA VAL A 61 -1.40 -13.71 7.43
C VAL A 61 -2.73 -14.46 7.29
N VAL A 62 -3.79 -13.79 6.84
CA VAL A 62 -5.09 -14.41 6.55
C VAL A 62 -4.95 -15.49 5.47
N PHE A 63 -4.24 -15.19 4.38
CA PHE A 63 -3.97 -16.15 3.32
C PHE A 63 -3.27 -17.40 3.85
N TRP A 64 -2.18 -17.26 4.61
CA TRP A 64 -1.41 -18.40 5.10
C TRP A 64 -2.19 -19.22 6.12
N LEU A 65 -3.05 -18.58 6.91
CA LEU A 65 -3.98 -19.27 7.80
C LEU A 65 -5.02 -20.09 7.02
N GLN A 66 -5.63 -19.51 5.99
CA GLN A 66 -6.57 -20.23 5.12
C GLN A 66 -5.89 -21.37 4.36
N PHE A 67 -4.70 -21.12 3.83
CA PHE A 67 -3.89 -22.10 3.13
C PHE A 67 -3.51 -23.26 4.07
N TYR A 68 -3.17 -22.98 5.33
CA TYR A 68 -2.94 -23.99 6.34
C TYR A 68 -4.21 -24.82 6.63
N PHE A 69 -5.39 -24.20 6.71
CA PHE A 69 -6.64 -24.93 6.86
C PHE A 69 -6.94 -25.86 5.68
N VAL A 70 -6.65 -25.43 4.45
CA VAL A 70 -6.72 -26.30 3.27
C VAL A 70 -5.71 -27.44 3.36
N TRP A 71 -4.49 -27.15 3.82
CA TRP A 71 -3.43 -28.14 4.01
C TRP A 71 -3.82 -29.24 4.99
N ILE A 72 -4.42 -28.89 6.14
CA ILE A 72 -4.93 -29.86 7.12
C ILE A 72 -6.32 -30.42 6.74
N GLY A 73 -6.79 -30.21 5.51
CA GLY A 73 -7.95 -30.91 4.99
C GLY A 73 -9.33 -30.37 5.38
N VAL A 74 -9.44 -29.06 5.65
CA VAL A 74 -10.73 -28.37 5.74
C VAL A 74 -11.35 -28.23 4.33
N HIS A 75 -12.16 -29.21 3.95
CA HIS A 75 -12.64 -29.39 2.58
C HIS A 75 -13.55 -28.27 2.05
N TRP A 76 -14.43 -27.68 2.88
CA TRP A 76 -15.34 -26.64 2.43
C TRP A 76 -14.59 -25.35 2.06
N LEU A 77 -13.53 -25.02 2.82
CA LEU A 77 -12.73 -23.83 2.57
C LEU A 77 -12.01 -23.91 1.22
N ARG A 78 -11.53 -25.10 0.85
CA ARG A 78 -10.94 -25.36 -0.46
C ARG A 78 -11.90 -25.05 -1.60
N TRP A 79 -13.17 -25.46 -1.48
CA TRP A 79 -14.17 -25.22 -2.53
C TRP A 79 -14.55 -23.74 -2.63
N VAL A 80 -14.78 -23.09 -1.49
CA VAL A 80 -15.07 -21.65 -1.44
C VAL A 80 -13.92 -20.87 -2.05
N TRP A 81 -12.69 -21.19 -1.65
CA TRP A 81 -11.51 -20.48 -2.12
C TRP A 81 -11.18 -20.78 -3.58
N GLY A 82 -11.26 -22.05 -4.00
CA GLY A 82 -11.08 -22.45 -5.39
C GLY A 82 -12.13 -21.83 -6.31
N GLY A 83 -13.39 -21.83 -5.90
CA GLY A 83 -14.51 -21.19 -6.62
C GLY A 83 -14.33 -19.67 -6.73
N TRP A 84 -13.92 -19.01 -5.64
CA TRP A 84 -13.62 -17.58 -5.65
C TRP A 84 -12.49 -17.24 -6.62
N ASN A 85 -11.39 -18.00 -6.62
CA ASN A 85 -10.26 -17.80 -7.54
C ASN A 85 -10.66 -18.04 -9.01
N LEU A 86 -11.49 -19.04 -9.28
CA LEU A 86 -12.01 -19.26 -10.64
C LEU A 86 -12.86 -18.05 -11.08
N LEU A 87 -13.80 -17.61 -10.25
CA LEU A 87 -14.69 -16.49 -10.56
C LEU A 87 -13.91 -15.18 -10.75
N SER A 88 -12.99 -14.86 -9.84
CA SER A 88 -12.14 -13.66 -9.96
C SER A 88 -11.22 -13.75 -11.17
N GLY A 89 -10.68 -14.93 -11.47
CA GLY A 89 -9.84 -15.15 -12.63
C GLY A 89 -10.59 -14.91 -13.94
N PHE A 90 -11.83 -15.42 -14.07
CA PHE A 90 -12.68 -15.14 -15.23
C PHE A 90 -13.04 -13.65 -15.34
N ALA A 91 -13.39 -13.00 -14.23
CA ALA A 91 -13.69 -11.57 -14.23
C ALA A 91 -12.48 -10.74 -14.70
N LEU A 92 -11.29 -11.04 -14.20
CA LEU A 92 -10.03 -10.39 -14.62
C LEU A 92 -9.73 -10.63 -16.10
N LEU A 93 -9.96 -11.82 -16.63
CA LEU A 93 -9.77 -12.07 -18.06
C LEU A 93 -10.74 -11.26 -18.93
N ILE A 94 -11.99 -11.09 -18.50
CA ILE A 94 -12.98 -10.28 -19.22
C ILE A 94 -12.53 -8.81 -19.24
N TRP A 95 -12.07 -8.27 -18.12
CA TRP A 95 -11.55 -6.90 -18.05
C TRP A 95 -10.24 -6.74 -18.83
N ALA A 96 -9.33 -7.72 -18.75
CA ALA A 96 -8.09 -7.72 -19.51
C ALA A 96 -8.33 -7.66 -21.02
N LEU A 97 -9.35 -8.37 -21.53
CA LEU A 97 -9.74 -8.32 -22.94
C LEU A 97 -10.34 -6.97 -23.34
N ARG A 98 -11.09 -6.34 -22.42
CA ARG A 98 -11.68 -5.02 -22.64
C ARG A 98 -10.63 -3.92 -22.67
N ASP A 99 -9.72 -3.93 -21.69
CA ASP A 99 -8.76 -2.84 -21.43
C ASP A 99 -7.38 -3.13 -22.06
N GLN A 100 -7.24 -4.27 -22.75
CA GLN A 100 -5.99 -4.75 -23.35
C GLN A 100 -4.83 -4.85 -22.34
N SER A 101 -5.16 -5.11 -21.07
CA SER A 101 -4.20 -5.15 -19.96
C SER A 101 -3.53 -6.52 -19.84
N VAL A 102 -2.23 -6.59 -20.16
CA VAL A 102 -1.42 -7.82 -20.02
C VAL A 102 -1.35 -8.27 -18.56
N VAL A 103 -1.27 -7.33 -17.62
CA VAL A 103 -1.17 -7.61 -16.18
C VAL A 103 -2.44 -8.30 -15.68
N GLU A 104 -3.61 -7.78 -16.04
CA GLU A 104 -4.90 -8.38 -15.67
C GLU A 104 -5.07 -9.76 -16.28
N SER A 105 -4.60 -9.95 -17.53
CA SER A 105 -4.63 -11.26 -18.19
C SER A 105 -3.79 -12.29 -17.43
N LEU A 106 -2.55 -11.93 -17.06
CA LEU A 106 -1.66 -12.79 -16.29
C LEU A 106 -2.26 -13.14 -14.91
N LEU A 107 -2.77 -12.15 -14.18
CA LEU A 107 -3.42 -12.38 -12.88
C LEU A 107 -4.67 -13.25 -13.02
N GLY A 108 -5.46 -13.04 -14.08
CA GLY A 108 -6.62 -13.84 -14.42
C GLY A 108 -6.28 -15.32 -14.65
N VAL A 109 -5.29 -15.59 -15.50
CA VAL A 109 -4.79 -16.96 -15.75
C VAL A 109 -4.28 -17.61 -14.46
N MET A 110 -3.50 -16.89 -13.67
CA MET A 110 -2.95 -17.43 -12.42
C MET A 110 -4.06 -17.78 -11.42
N ASN A 111 -5.05 -16.91 -11.26
CA ASN A 111 -6.22 -17.18 -10.43
C ASN A 111 -7.00 -18.42 -10.91
N ILE A 112 -7.17 -18.58 -12.23
CA ILE A 112 -7.82 -19.78 -12.78
C ILE A 112 -7.00 -21.04 -12.48
N LEU A 113 -5.67 -21.00 -12.65
CA LEU A 113 -4.79 -22.15 -12.37
C LEU A 113 -4.81 -22.53 -10.88
N VAL A 114 -4.74 -21.54 -9.99
CA VAL A 114 -4.86 -21.75 -8.53
C VAL A 114 -6.24 -22.32 -8.20
N GLY A 115 -7.31 -21.75 -8.73
CA GLY A 115 -8.67 -22.19 -8.51
C GLY A 115 -8.93 -23.62 -9.00
N ALA A 116 -8.48 -23.95 -10.21
CA ALA A 116 -8.57 -25.29 -10.77
C ALA A 116 -7.73 -26.30 -9.97
N GLY A 117 -6.51 -25.91 -9.56
CA GLY A 117 -5.63 -26.71 -8.72
C GLY A 117 -6.28 -27.03 -7.37
N LEU A 118 -6.85 -26.01 -6.70
CA LEU A 118 -7.57 -26.16 -5.45
C LEU A 118 -8.81 -27.04 -5.62
N CYS A 119 -9.56 -26.92 -6.71
CA CYS A 119 -10.74 -27.75 -6.99
C CYS A 119 -10.41 -29.19 -7.41
N SER A 120 -9.15 -29.50 -7.73
CA SER A 120 -8.74 -30.82 -8.25
C SER A 120 -9.01 -31.98 -7.26
N PRO A 121 -9.35 -33.18 -7.78
CA PRO A 121 -9.50 -34.39 -6.95
C PRO A 121 -8.24 -34.77 -6.17
N SER A 122 -7.06 -34.51 -6.74
CA SER A 122 -5.76 -34.78 -6.09
C SER A 122 -5.58 -34.03 -4.77
N VAL A 123 -5.97 -32.75 -4.73
CA VAL A 123 -5.92 -31.94 -3.49
C VAL A 123 -6.96 -32.43 -2.48
N TYR A 124 -8.14 -32.88 -2.94
CA TYR A 124 -9.14 -33.49 -2.06
C TYR A 124 -8.62 -34.79 -1.40
N LEU A 125 -7.99 -35.68 -2.18
CA LEU A 125 -7.43 -36.93 -1.65
C LEU A 125 -6.28 -36.67 -0.68
N PHE A 126 -5.45 -35.65 -0.95
CA PHE A 126 -4.44 -35.18 0.00
C PHE A 126 -5.07 -34.68 1.31
N ALA A 127 -6.07 -33.80 1.23
CA ALA A 127 -6.79 -33.28 2.37
C ALA A 127 -7.43 -34.40 3.23
N LYS A 128 -8.02 -35.40 2.58
CA LYS A 128 -8.60 -36.57 3.26
C LYS A 128 -7.52 -37.36 4.01
N HIS A 129 -6.39 -37.64 3.37
CA HIS A 129 -5.27 -38.36 3.97
C HIS A 129 -4.63 -37.58 5.14
N GLN A 130 -4.49 -36.26 5.02
CA GLN A 130 -4.03 -35.42 6.13
C GLN A 130 -5.00 -35.51 7.30
N LYS A 131 -6.31 -35.44 7.08
CA LYS A 131 -7.31 -35.52 8.16
C LYS A 131 -7.19 -36.76 9.05
N GLU A 132 -6.80 -37.88 8.46
CA GLU A 132 -6.58 -39.13 9.19
C GLU A 132 -5.32 -39.10 10.08
N THR A 133 -4.38 -38.22 9.79
CA THR A 133 -3.07 -38.11 10.48
C THR A 133 -2.94 -36.84 11.33
N ILE A 134 -3.98 -35.99 11.39
CA ILE A 134 -3.91 -34.72 12.12
C ILE A 134 -3.79 -34.94 13.63
N ARG A 135 -2.82 -34.22 14.18
CA ARG A 135 -2.73 -33.96 15.61
C ARG A 135 -3.38 -32.62 15.91
N TRP A 136 -4.62 -32.65 16.42
CA TRP A 136 -5.40 -31.44 16.72
C TRP A 136 -4.64 -30.40 17.57
N LYS A 137 -3.76 -30.85 18.46
CA LYS A 137 -2.89 -29.97 19.26
C LYS A 137 -2.00 -29.08 18.40
N GLU A 138 -1.41 -29.63 17.33
CA GLU A 138 -0.54 -28.89 16.42
C GLU A 138 -1.34 -27.84 15.64
N SER A 139 -2.56 -28.17 15.19
CA SER A 139 -3.43 -27.23 14.49
C SER A 139 -3.89 -26.06 15.35
N VAL A 140 -4.19 -26.30 16.63
CA VAL A 140 -4.53 -25.24 17.59
C VAL A 140 -3.35 -24.31 17.82
N ILE A 141 -2.12 -24.85 17.94
CA ILE A 141 -0.90 -24.05 18.10
C ILE A 141 -0.67 -23.17 16.87
N VAL A 142 -0.79 -23.72 15.66
CA VAL A 142 -0.63 -22.92 14.43
C VAL A 142 -1.66 -21.80 14.34
N ALA A 143 -2.94 -22.11 14.63
CA ALA A 143 -3.99 -21.09 14.65
C ALA A 143 -3.71 -20.00 15.70
N ALA A 144 -3.24 -20.37 16.89
CA ALA A 144 -2.85 -19.41 17.93
C ALA A 144 -1.68 -18.52 17.49
N VAL A 145 -0.64 -19.09 16.88
CA VAL A 145 0.50 -18.33 16.33
C VAL A 145 0.02 -17.36 15.24
N SER A 146 -0.81 -17.82 14.30
CA SER A 146 -1.38 -16.94 13.28
C SER A 146 -2.22 -15.82 13.88
N PHE A 147 -3.01 -16.09 14.92
CA PHE A 147 -3.78 -15.07 15.63
C PHE A 147 -2.88 -14.04 16.31
N VAL A 148 -1.83 -14.47 17.01
CA VAL A 148 -0.85 -13.56 17.62
C VAL A 148 -0.15 -12.72 16.54
N SER A 149 0.17 -13.31 15.39
CA SER A 149 0.73 -12.58 14.24
C SER A 149 -0.25 -11.53 13.71
N LEU A 150 -1.55 -11.86 13.58
CA LEU A 150 -2.58 -10.89 13.18
C LEU A 150 -2.67 -9.73 14.16
N VAL A 151 -2.70 -10.01 15.46
CA VAL A 151 -2.74 -8.96 16.51
C VAL A 151 -1.48 -8.09 16.45
N THR A 152 -0.32 -8.71 16.24
CA THR A 152 0.96 -7.98 16.10
C THR A 152 0.94 -7.05 14.87
N VAL A 153 0.50 -7.55 13.72
CA VAL A 153 0.40 -6.75 12.49
C VAL A 153 -0.65 -5.64 12.64
N ALA A 154 -1.79 -5.92 13.26
CA ALA A 154 -2.81 -4.91 13.54
C ALA A 154 -2.28 -3.82 14.49
N GLY A 155 -1.56 -4.21 15.55
CA GLY A 155 -0.90 -3.29 16.46
C GLY A 155 0.16 -2.43 15.77
N ALA A 156 1.00 -3.04 14.91
CA ALA A 156 1.95 -2.30 14.08
C ALA A 156 1.25 -1.33 13.13
N GLY A 157 0.10 -1.73 12.56
CA GLY A 157 -0.73 -0.88 11.72
C GLY A 157 -1.29 0.34 12.45
N LEU A 158 -1.82 0.14 13.66
CA LEU A 158 -2.28 1.23 14.52
C LEU A 158 -1.13 2.17 14.91
N GLY A 159 0.05 1.61 15.22
CA GLY A 159 1.26 2.40 15.50
C GLY A 159 1.70 3.24 14.30
N ALA A 160 1.74 2.65 13.11
CA ALA A 160 2.07 3.35 11.87
C ALA A 160 1.06 4.46 11.54
N TRP A 161 -0.23 4.20 11.74
CA TRP A 161 -1.28 5.19 11.57
C TRP A 161 -1.15 6.36 12.56
N ALA A 162 -0.92 6.07 13.84
CA ALA A 162 -0.73 7.10 14.86
C ALA A 162 0.51 7.95 14.57
N LEU A 163 1.61 7.32 14.13
CA LEU A 163 2.84 8.00 13.74
C LEU A 163 2.64 8.90 12.51
N ARG A 164 1.93 8.41 11.48
CA ARG A 164 1.57 9.21 10.31
C ARG A 164 0.74 10.42 10.70
N GLU A 165 -0.25 10.23 11.58
CA GLU A 165 -1.10 11.31 12.05
C GLU A 165 -0.30 12.35 12.84
N GLN A 166 0.66 11.92 13.66
CA GLN A 166 1.59 12.82 14.34
C GLN A 166 2.40 13.63 13.33
N TYR A 167 3.04 13.00 12.35
CA TYR A 167 3.80 13.71 11.31
C TYR A 167 2.93 14.67 10.49
N ARG A 168 1.69 14.29 10.20
CA ARG A 168 0.74 15.18 9.52
C ARG A 168 0.46 16.43 10.33
N ARG A 169 0.27 16.29 11.65
CA ARG A 169 0.06 17.44 12.54
C ARG A 169 1.30 18.33 12.63
N ASP A 170 2.47 17.74 12.76
CA ASP A 170 3.74 18.47 12.83
C ASP A 170 4.02 19.23 11.53
N ALA A 171 3.80 18.60 10.37
CA ALA A 171 3.93 19.23 9.06
C ALA A 171 2.95 20.39 8.87
N ARG A 172 1.70 20.24 9.31
CA ARG A 172 0.71 21.32 9.27
C ARG A 172 1.09 22.49 10.17
N ALA A 173 1.55 22.21 11.39
CA ALA A 173 2.01 23.23 12.31
C ALA A 173 3.20 24.02 11.72
N PHE A 174 4.14 23.31 11.09
CA PHE A 174 5.25 23.95 10.38
C PHE A 174 4.79 24.77 9.17
N ALA A 175 3.82 24.27 8.39
CA ALA A 175 3.28 24.99 7.24
C ALA A 175 2.48 26.24 7.65
N ASP A 176 1.80 26.21 8.81
CA ASP A 176 1.13 27.36 9.40
C ASP A 176 2.15 28.45 9.78
N ASP A 177 3.23 28.06 10.46
CA ASP A 177 4.33 28.95 10.86
C ASP A 177 5.04 29.55 9.63
N ALA A 178 5.38 28.71 8.65
CA ALA A 178 5.93 29.13 7.38
C ALA A 178 5.00 30.08 6.62
N GLY A 179 3.69 29.80 6.66
CA GLY A 179 2.66 30.64 6.10
C GLY A 179 2.70 32.04 6.69
N GLU A 180 2.73 32.17 8.02
CA GLU A 180 2.77 33.47 8.71
C GLU A 180 4.02 34.28 8.31
N HIS A 181 5.21 33.65 8.36
CA HIS A 181 6.47 34.30 7.99
C HIS A 181 6.52 34.72 6.52
N ILE A 182 5.99 33.90 5.59
CA ILE A 182 6.03 34.19 4.15
C ILE A 182 4.95 35.19 3.73
N TYR A 183 3.71 35.00 4.18
CA TYR A 183 2.58 35.82 3.77
C TYR A 183 2.55 37.19 4.45
N ARG A 184 2.88 37.24 5.74
CA ARG A 184 2.65 38.44 6.56
C ARG A 184 3.93 39.23 6.77
N GLU A 185 4.97 38.57 7.25
CA GLU A 185 6.23 39.21 7.60
C GLU A 185 7.15 39.38 6.37
N HIS A 186 6.96 38.52 5.37
CA HIS A 186 7.81 38.41 4.21
C HIS A 186 9.29 38.22 4.59
N ASP A 187 9.53 37.38 5.61
CA ASP A 187 10.83 37.12 6.18
C ASP A 187 11.64 36.16 5.28
N GLU A 188 12.50 36.77 4.48
CA GLU A 188 13.41 36.06 3.58
C GLU A 188 14.46 35.25 4.33
N GLN A 189 14.96 35.76 5.46
CA GLN A 189 16.03 35.10 6.21
C GLN A 189 15.50 33.84 6.88
N TRP A 190 14.33 33.93 7.50
CA TRP A 190 13.63 32.77 8.05
C TRP A 190 13.36 31.74 6.97
N THR A 191 12.83 32.16 5.81
CA THR A 191 12.51 31.24 4.72
C THR A 191 13.76 30.52 4.22
N LEU A 192 14.86 31.24 3.97
CA LEU A 192 16.12 30.66 3.51
C LEU A 192 16.73 29.70 4.54
N ALA A 193 16.58 29.96 5.84
CA ALA A 193 17.06 29.09 6.91
C ALA A 193 16.29 27.75 6.97
N HIS A 194 15.03 27.75 6.53
CA HIS A 194 14.15 26.58 6.58
C HIS A 194 14.00 25.86 5.24
N VAL A 195 14.63 26.33 4.15
CA VAL A 195 14.66 25.61 2.87
C VAL A 195 15.69 24.48 2.92
N SER A 196 15.34 23.33 2.36
CA SER A 196 16.21 22.15 2.36
C SER A 196 17.54 22.44 1.66
N GLN A 197 18.64 21.91 2.20
CA GLN A 197 19.96 22.08 1.59
C GLN A 197 20.00 21.56 0.15
N ARG A 198 19.27 20.47 -0.12
CA ARG A 198 19.09 19.90 -1.45
C ARG A 198 18.46 20.92 -2.41
N SER A 199 17.38 21.59 -2.00
CA SER A 199 16.72 22.60 -2.83
C SER A 199 17.61 23.81 -3.08
N LEU A 200 18.34 24.27 -2.06
CA LEU A 200 19.32 25.36 -2.20
C LEU A 200 20.46 25.00 -3.16
N GLN A 201 20.97 23.77 -3.12
CA GLN A 201 22.01 23.31 -4.04
C GLN A 201 21.52 23.22 -5.49
N GLN A 202 20.28 22.79 -5.70
CA GLN A 202 19.71 22.63 -7.05
C GLN A 202 19.27 23.95 -7.68
N ASN A 203 18.73 24.87 -6.87
CA ASN A 203 18.04 26.06 -7.36
C ASN A 203 18.75 27.37 -7.03
N GLY A 204 19.68 27.35 -6.08
CA GLY A 204 20.29 28.54 -5.50
C GLY A 204 19.34 29.33 -4.59
N PRO A 205 19.88 30.13 -3.65
CA PRO A 205 19.09 30.99 -2.78
C PRO A 205 18.35 32.09 -3.55
N GLU A 206 18.90 32.54 -4.69
CA GLU A 206 18.32 33.61 -5.51
C GLU A 206 16.94 33.26 -6.06
N ARG A 207 16.67 31.98 -6.35
CA ARG A 207 15.34 31.54 -6.80
C ARG A 207 14.28 31.74 -5.71
N VAL A 208 14.64 31.47 -4.45
CA VAL A 208 13.74 31.65 -3.30
C VAL A 208 13.48 33.15 -3.08
N ARG A 209 14.52 33.98 -3.16
CA ARG A 209 14.38 35.44 -3.10
C ARG A 209 13.45 35.97 -4.16
N TYR A 210 13.68 35.60 -5.41
CA TYR A 210 12.83 35.98 -6.53
C TYR A 210 11.37 35.53 -6.33
N PHE A 211 11.16 34.31 -5.83
CA PHE A 211 9.84 33.78 -5.52
C PHE A 211 9.09 34.64 -4.48
N LEU A 212 9.78 35.04 -3.41
CA LEU A 212 9.22 35.89 -2.35
C LEU A 212 8.98 37.33 -2.83
N GLU A 213 9.90 37.91 -3.61
CA GLU A 213 9.74 39.24 -4.19
C GLU A 213 8.56 39.31 -5.16
N ALA A 214 8.41 38.30 -6.02
CA ALA A 214 7.27 38.19 -6.93
C ALA A 214 5.94 38.10 -6.16
N ALA A 215 5.93 37.43 -5.01
CA ALA A 215 4.78 37.33 -4.13
C ALA A 215 4.39 38.70 -3.54
N LYS A 216 5.37 39.46 -3.01
CA LYS A 216 5.17 40.82 -2.45
C LYS A 216 4.44 41.72 -3.45
N GLN A 217 4.82 41.65 -4.72
CA GLN A 217 4.22 42.50 -5.77
C GLN A 217 2.80 42.07 -6.17
N ARG A 218 2.49 40.77 -6.08
CA ARG A 218 1.25 40.20 -6.63
C ARG A 218 0.13 39.99 -5.61
N ILE A 219 0.46 39.56 -4.40
CA ILE A 219 -0.51 39.05 -3.42
C ILE A 219 -1.27 40.19 -2.70
N GLY A 220 -0.64 41.36 -2.52
CA GLY A 220 -1.24 42.49 -1.79
C GLY A 220 -1.29 42.23 -0.28
N ARG A 221 -2.07 43.02 0.47
CA ARG A 221 -2.19 42.85 1.93
C ARG A 221 -3.01 41.59 2.25
N VAL A 222 -2.46 40.76 3.14
CA VAL A 222 -3.12 39.56 3.65
C VAL A 222 -4.10 39.94 4.77
N GLN A 223 -5.34 39.46 4.66
CA GLN A 223 -6.40 39.72 5.62
C GLN A 223 -6.55 38.58 6.63
N GLN A 224 -6.50 37.35 6.14
CA GLN A 224 -6.63 36.15 6.95
C GLN A 224 -5.82 35.00 6.35
N ILE A 225 -5.14 34.24 7.20
CA ILE A 225 -4.51 32.97 6.87
C ILE A 225 -5.35 31.86 7.52
N ARG A 226 -5.66 30.80 6.77
CA ARG A 226 -6.33 29.61 7.29
C ARG A 226 -5.29 28.54 7.60
N HIS A 227 -5.62 27.66 8.54
CA HIS A 227 -4.80 26.50 8.85
C HIS A 227 -4.49 25.68 7.60
N ALA A 228 -3.23 25.27 7.51
CA ALA A 228 -2.72 24.46 6.45
C ALA A 228 -3.34 23.07 6.50
N ASP A 229 -3.71 22.57 5.34
CA ASP A 229 -4.14 21.19 5.16
C ASP A 229 -3.09 20.44 4.34
N GLY A 230 -2.99 19.13 4.51
CA GLY A 230 -1.98 18.35 3.81
C GLY A 230 -1.97 16.88 4.14
N ILE A 231 -1.18 16.16 3.36
CA ILE A 231 -0.91 14.74 3.49
C ILE A 231 0.56 14.55 3.86
N ALA A 232 0.82 13.70 4.85
CA ALA A 232 2.15 13.20 5.14
C ALA A 232 2.31 11.78 4.60
N LEU A 233 3.43 11.54 3.94
CA LEU A 233 3.88 10.27 3.38
C LEU A 233 5.15 9.87 4.14
N VAL A 234 5.26 8.58 4.46
CA VAL A 234 6.42 8.04 5.19
C VAL A 234 7.02 6.96 4.32
N HIS A 235 8.22 7.21 3.80
CA HIS A 235 8.94 6.25 2.97
C HIS A 235 10.22 5.77 3.64
N LEU A 236 10.62 4.56 3.28
CA LEU A 236 11.90 4.00 3.69
C LEU A 236 12.96 4.43 2.67
N SER A 237 13.93 5.25 3.08
CA SER A 237 15.10 5.56 2.27
C SER A 237 16.24 4.59 2.58
N PHE A 238 16.91 4.13 1.52
CA PHE A 238 18.04 3.22 1.63
C PHE A 238 19.24 3.94 2.27
N PRO A 239 19.98 3.34 3.22
CA PRO A 239 19.92 1.93 3.59
C PRO A 239 18.80 1.56 4.56
N PHE A 240 18.45 2.36 5.58
CA PHE A 240 17.36 2.07 6.53
C PHE A 240 16.87 3.32 7.27
N ALA A 241 16.75 4.46 6.60
CA ALA A 241 16.22 5.68 7.21
C ALA A 241 14.71 5.81 6.92
N LEU A 242 13.93 6.13 7.96
CA LEU A 242 12.56 6.59 7.76
C LEU A 242 12.64 8.07 7.41
N GLU A 243 12.28 8.38 6.19
CA GLU A 243 12.09 9.75 5.75
C GLU A 243 10.59 10.02 5.69
N THR A 244 10.22 11.27 5.92
CA THR A 244 8.83 11.70 5.83
C THR A 244 8.79 12.94 4.96
N ASP A 245 8.00 12.87 3.91
CA ASP A 245 7.64 14.00 3.09
C ASP A 245 6.19 14.38 3.35
N ALA A 246 5.87 15.66 3.25
CA ALA A 246 4.50 16.13 3.38
C ALA A 246 4.19 17.13 2.28
N GLU A 247 3.02 16.98 1.68
CA GLU A 247 2.45 17.98 0.79
C GLU A 247 1.39 18.75 1.58
N THR A 248 1.66 20.02 1.84
CA THR A 248 0.79 20.90 2.63
C THR A 248 0.43 22.15 1.85
N ILE A 249 -0.75 22.70 2.08
CA ILE A 249 -1.28 23.88 1.41
C ILE A 249 -1.71 24.87 2.48
N ALA A 250 -1.07 26.03 2.52
CA ALA A 250 -1.47 27.17 3.35
C ALA A 250 -2.29 28.17 2.54
N TYR A 251 -3.49 28.48 3.03
CA TYR A 251 -4.45 29.33 2.32
C TYR A 251 -4.45 30.74 2.91
N ALA A 252 -4.40 31.75 2.05
CA ALA A 252 -4.53 33.14 2.46
C ALA A 252 -5.63 33.85 1.67
N GLU A 253 -6.43 34.66 2.38
CA GLU A 253 -7.34 35.63 1.79
C GLU A 253 -6.66 37.00 1.76
N THR A 254 -6.59 37.59 0.58
CA THR A 254 -5.94 38.88 0.37
C THR A 254 -6.87 39.87 -0.31
N GLU A 255 -6.48 41.13 -0.34
CA GLU A 255 -7.23 42.19 -1.03
C GLU A 255 -7.47 41.88 -2.52
N ARG A 256 -6.60 41.07 -3.15
CA ARG A 256 -6.64 40.76 -4.58
C ARG A 256 -7.28 39.41 -4.91
N GLY A 257 -7.61 38.60 -3.91
CA GLY A 257 -8.21 37.28 -4.11
C GLY A 257 -7.73 36.25 -3.09
N ALA A 258 -8.15 35.00 -3.29
CA ALA A 258 -7.64 33.88 -2.52
C ALA A 258 -6.36 33.34 -3.17
N VAL A 259 -5.34 33.07 -2.36
CA VAL A 259 -4.06 32.52 -2.80
C VAL A 259 -3.74 31.29 -1.96
N GLN A 260 -3.12 30.30 -2.60
CA GLN A 260 -2.62 29.10 -1.93
C GLN A 260 -1.11 29.04 -2.08
N LEU A 261 -0.43 28.78 -0.98
CA LEU A 261 0.98 28.46 -0.93
C LEU A 261 1.09 26.96 -0.72
N CYS A 262 1.55 26.26 -1.75
CA CYS A 262 1.76 24.83 -1.67
C CYS A 262 3.21 24.57 -1.25
N PHE A 263 3.41 23.64 -0.33
CA PHE A 263 4.71 23.20 0.15
C PHE A 263 4.87 21.70 -0.08
N VAL A 264 6.05 21.31 -0.51
CA VAL A 264 6.59 19.97 -0.29
C VAL A 264 7.62 20.12 0.83
N LEU A 265 7.31 19.51 1.96
CA LEU A 265 8.12 19.51 3.16
C LEU A 265 8.87 18.20 3.27
N LEU A 266 10.12 18.26 3.74
CA LEU A 266 10.93 17.10 4.08
C LEU A 266 11.23 17.15 5.57
N ASN A 267 11.00 16.04 6.28
CA ASN A 267 11.47 15.85 7.64
C ASN A 267 12.85 15.19 7.59
N SER A 268 13.90 16.00 7.73
CA SER A 268 15.28 15.52 7.82
C SER A 268 15.78 15.75 9.24
N HIS A 269 16.32 14.71 9.87
CA HIS A 269 16.90 14.80 11.23
C HIS A 269 15.97 15.37 12.32
N ARG A 270 14.65 15.16 12.21
CA ARG A 270 13.60 15.66 13.13
C ARG A 270 13.24 17.13 12.97
N GLU A 271 13.70 17.78 11.91
CA GLU A 271 13.30 19.14 11.57
C GLU A 271 12.60 19.15 10.21
N TRP A 272 11.48 19.86 10.14
CA TRP A 272 10.78 20.08 8.88
C TRP A 272 11.48 21.18 8.08
N GLN A 273 11.70 20.92 6.80
CA GLN A 273 12.34 21.84 5.87
C GLN A 273 11.50 21.95 4.59
N ILE A 274 11.51 23.12 3.96
CA ILE A 274 10.83 23.39 2.70
C ILE A 274 11.71 22.87 1.55
N ASP A 275 11.27 21.79 0.89
CA ASP A 275 11.96 21.30 -0.30
C ASP A 275 11.52 22.06 -1.56
N ARG A 276 10.20 22.18 -1.72
CA ARG A 276 9.61 22.93 -2.84
C ARG A 276 8.45 23.77 -2.33
N MET A 277 8.27 24.92 -2.94
CA MET A 277 7.09 25.74 -2.72
C MET A 277 6.66 26.43 -4.01
N TRP A 278 5.36 26.63 -4.18
CA TRP A 278 4.79 27.34 -5.32
C TRP A 278 3.46 28.02 -4.98
N TRP A 279 3.12 29.02 -5.77
CA TRP A 279 1.87 29.77 -5.65
C TRP A 279 0.80 29.21 -6.58
N ASN A 280 -0.40 28.98 -6.05
CA ASN A 280 -1.61 28.80 -6.84
C ASN A 280 -2.55 29.99 -6.61
N TYR A 281 -2.81 30.76 -7.66
CA TYR A 281 -3.75 31.88 -7.62
C TYR A 281 -5.14 31.36 -7.97
N LEU A 282 -6.08 31.42 -7.01
CA LEU A 282 -7.43 30.93 -7.24
C LEU A 282 -8.27 31.99 -7.94
N PRO A 283 -9.13 31.60 -8.90
CA PRO A 283 -10.09 32.51 -9.50
C PRO A 283 -11.05 33.04 -8.42
N ALA A 284 -11.52 34.28 -8.58
CA ALA A 284 -12.39 34.94 -7.60
C ALA A 284 -13.70 34.17 -7.30
N SER A 285 -14.13 33.29 -8.20
CA SER A 285 -15.30 32.41 -8.07
C SER A 285 -15.08 31.21 -7.13
N ALA A 286 -13.84 30.84 -6.81
CA ALA A 286 -13.52 29.68 -5.96
C ALA A 286 -13.83 29.89 -4.46
N LYS A 287 -14.29 31.09 -4.07
CA LYS A 287 -14.61 31.43 -2.66
C LYS A 287 -15.78 30.63 -2.06
N GLN A 288 -16.57 29.88 -2.86
CA GLN A 288 -17.83 29.29 -2.40
C GLN A 288 -17.80 27.78 -2.07
N GLU A 289 -16.86 26.99 -2.61
CA GLU A 289 -16.92 25.52 -2.44
C GLU A 289 -16.21 24.96 -1.20
N THR A 290 -15.30 25.71 -0.56
CA THR A 290 -14.54 25.24 0.62
C THR A 290 -15.26 25.47 1.96
N ARG A 291 -16.58 25.67 1.96
CA ARG A 291 -17.41 25.83 3.19
C ARG A 291 -18.28 24.60 3.51
N ALA A 292 -17.92 23.41 3.02
CA ALA A 292 -18.55 22.17 3.49
C ALA A 292 -17.61 21.48 4.50
N PRO A 293 -18.04 21.27 5.76
CA PRO A 293 -17.29 20.53 6.78
C PRO A 293 -17.22 19.03 6.49
#